data_AF-D0GL54-F1
#
_entry.id   AF-D0GL54-F1
#
_cell.length_a   1.000
_cell.length_b   1.000
_cell.length_c   1.000
_cell.angle_alpha   90.00
_cell.angle_beta   90.00
_cell.angle_gamma   90.00
#
_symmetry.space_group_name_H-M   'P 1'
#
loop_
_entity.id
_entity.type
_entity.pdbx_description
1 polymer ?
#
loop_
_entity_poly.entity_id
_entity_poly.type
_entity_poly.pdbx_seq_one_letter_code
_entity_poly.pdbx_strand_id
1 'polypeptide(L)'
;MKKRTSLFLVLTGMFVLFANGYSMHIMEGFLPKQWVVVWFIVCVPFWVIGIKKIQSVSKGSVREKMTLALAGAFIFILSALKIPSVTGSSSHPTGVGLSAILYGPFVTSILGT
;
A
#
# COMPACT_ATOMS: atom_id res chain seq x y z
N MET A 1 -18.11 -26.16 9.72
CA MET A 1 -16.66 -26.09 10.02
C MET A 1 -15.80 -26.02 8.75
N LYS A 2 -16.02 -26.87 7.73
CA LYS A 2 -15.29 -26.88 6.43
C LYS A 2 -15.20 -25.53 5.68
N LYS A 3 -16.26 -24.71 5.70
CA LYS A 3 -16.25 -23.39 5.02
C LYS A 3 -15.32 -22.36 5.69
N ARG A 4 -15.19 -22.39 7.02
CA ARG A 4 -14.33 -21.46 7.76
C ARG A 4 -12.84 -21.81 7.62
N THR A 5 -12.52 -23.10 7.61
CA THR A 5 -11.15 -23.57 7.34
C THR A 5 -10.74 -23.33 5.89
N SER A 6 -11.63 -23.55 4.92
CA SER A 6 -11.37 -23.20 3.51
C SER A 6 -11.16 -21.70 3.31
N LEU A 7 -11.96 -20.86 3.97
CA LEU A 7 -11.79 -19.40 3.95
C LEU A 7 -10.44 -18.97 4.56
N PHE A 8 -10.06 -19.57 5.69
CA PHE A 8 -8.75 -19.33 6.31
C PHE A 8 -7.59 -19.71 5.38
N LEU A 9 -7.69 -20.87 4.73
CA LEU A 9 -6.66 -21.38 3.82
C LEU A 9 -6.51 -20.52 2.57
N VAL A 10 -7.63 -19.97 2.06
CA VAL A 10 -7.63 -18.99 0.95
C VAL A 10 -7.02 -17.66 1.40
N LEU A 11 -7.35 -17.16 2.59
CA LEU A 11 -6.77 -15.94 3.15
C LEU A 11 -5.26 -16.07 3.39
N THR A 12 -4.81 -17.20 3.93
CA THR A 12 -3.38 -17.49 4.12
C THR A 12 -2.68 -17.70 2.76
N GLY A 13 -3.33 -18.35 1.80
CA GLY A 13 -2.80 -18.49 0.43
C GLY A 13 -2.65 -17.15 -0.29
N MET A 14 -3.65 -16.27 -0.20
CA MET A 14 -3.55 -14.90 -0.72
C MET A 14 -2.46 -14.10 -0.02
N PHE A 15 -2.27 -14.26 1.30
CA PHE A 15 -1.21 -13.58 2.05
C PHE A 15 0.19 -14.01 1.58
N VAL A 16 0.40 -15.32 1.34
CA VAL A 16 1.68 -15.84 0.82
C VAL A 16 1.95 -15.37 -0.61
N LEU A 17 0.92 -15.28 -1.45
CA LEU A 17 1.04 -14.76 -2.83
C LEU A 17 1.37 -13.25 -2.86
N PHE A 18 0.83 -12.47 -1.92
CA PHE A 18 1.11 -11.03 -1.82
C PHE A 18 2.43 -10.69 -1.10
N ALA A 19 3.05 -11.64 -0.40
CA ALA A 19 4.30 -11.41 0.34
C ALA A 19 5.50 -11.11 -0.58
N ASN A 20 5.45 -11.54 -1.85
CA ASN A 20 6.52 -11.35 -2.84
C ASN A 20 6.21 -10.18 -3.78
N GLY A 21 6.04 -8.98 -3.22
CA GLY A 21 5.80 -7.76 -3.99
C GLY A 21 7.10 -7.07 -4.40
N TYR A 22 7.69 -7.46 -5.53
CA TYR A 22 8.68 -6.61 -6.23
C TYR A 22 7.96 -5.51 -7.02
N SER A 23 7.14 -4.70 -6.34
CA SER A 23 6.42 -3.60 -6.98
C SER A 23 7.35 -2.39 -7.12
N MET A 24 7.84 -2.17 -8.33
CA MET A 24 8.43 -0.90 -8.75
C MET A 24 7.43 -0.13 -9.60
N HIS A 25 7.56 1.20 -9.65
CA HIS A 25 6.71 2.03 -10.51
C HIS A 25 6.87 1.60 -11.96
N ILE A 26 5.74 1.37 -12.63
CA ILE A 26 5.73 1.13 -14.06
C ILE A 26 5.92 2.49 -14.73
N MET A 27 6.86 2.58 -15.68
CA MET A 27 7.13 3.83 -16.37
C MET A 27 5.90 4.30 -17.17
N GLU A 28 5.71 5.62 -17.21
CA GLU A 28 4.69 6.25 -18.04
C GLU A 28 4.83 5.81 -19.51
N GLY A 29 3.70 5.46 -20.14
CA GLY A 29 3.66 5.00 -21.53
C GLY A 29 4.00 3.53 -21.77
N PHE A 30 4.32 2.74 -20.73
CA PHE A 30 4.61 1.30 -20.89
C PHE A 30 3.36 0.43 -21.01
N LEU A 31 2.26 0.79 -20.33
CA LEU A 31 1.03 0.01 -20.36
C LEU A 31 0.12 0.41 -21.53
N PRO A 32 -0.45 -0.56 -22.28
CA PRO A 32 -1.52 -0.29 -23.22
C PRO A 32 -2.71 0.36 -22.52
N LYS A 33 -3.38 1.30 -23.19
CA LYS A 33 -4.50 2.09 -22.63
C LYS A 33 -5.60 1.23 -21.99
N GLN A 34 -5.87 0.05 -22.55
CA GLN A 34 -6.85 -0.91 -22.03
C GLN A 34 -6.48 -1.40 -20.62
N TRP A 35 -5.20 -1.71 -20.38
CA TRP A 35 -4.72 -2.18 -19.09
C TRP A 35 -4.72 -1.08 -18.03
N VAL A 36 -4.43 0.17 -18.41
CA VAL A 36 -4.52 1.32 -17.50
C VAL A 36 -5.92 1.42 -16.90
N VAL A 37 -6.95 1.36 -17.75
CA VAL A 37 -8.36 1.46 -17.31
C VAL A 37 -8.74 0.30 -16.39
N VAL A 38 -8.33 -0.92 -16.71
CA VAL A 38 -8.59 -2.11 -15.88
C VAL A 38 -7.97 -1.95 -14.49
N TRP A 39 -6.69 -1.57 -14.41
CA TRP A 39 -6.01 -1.37 -13.13
C TRP A 39 -6.61 -0.21 -12.33
N PHE A 40 -7.00 0.88 -13.00
CA PHE A 40 -7.68 2.00 -12.34
C PHE A 40 -8.99 1.54 -11.68
N ILE A 41 -9.84 0.81 -12.43
CA ILE A 41 -11.13 0.30 -11.93
C ILE A 41 -10.92 -0.63 -10.73
N VAL A 42 -9.90 -1.49 -10.77
CA VAL A 42 -9.57 -2.39 -9.65
C VAL A 42 -9.10 -1.60 -8.42
N CYS A 43 -8.38 -0.49 -8.59
CA CYS A 43 -7.92 0.36 -7.49
C CYS A 43 -9.02 1.22 -6.85
N VAL A 44 -10.02 1.65 -7.61
CA VAL A 44 -11.13 2.51 -7.13
C VAL A 44 -11.76 2.05 -5.80
N PRO A 45 -12.19 0.79 -5.61
CA PRO A 45 -12.83 0.37 -4.36
C PRO A 45 -11.90 0.51 -3.15
N PHE A 46 -10.60 0.25 -3.32
CA PHE A 46 -9.61 0.40 -2.24
C PHE A 46 -9.39 1.87 -1.88
N TRP A 47 -9.33 2.76 -2.88
CA TRP A 47 -9.27 4.20 -2.65
C TRP A 47 -10.49 4.73 -1.90
N VAL A 48 -11.71 4.33 -2.29
CA VAL A 48 -12.93 4.79 -1.61
C VAL A 48 -12.95 4.38 -0.15
N ILE A 49 -12.58 3.12 0.16
CA ILE A 49 -12.52 2.62 1.54
C ILE A 49 -11.42 3.34 2.33
N GLY A 50 -10.25 3.52 1.73
CA GLY A 50 -9.15 4.21 2.35
C GLY A 50 -9.47 5.67 2.67
N ILE A 51 -10.13 6.40 1.75
CA ILE A 51 -10.47 7.82 1.93
C ILE A 51 -11.46 7.94 3.08
N LYS A 52 -12.48 7.07 3.14
CA LYS A 52 -13.43 7.03 4.26
C LYS A 52 -12.71 6.78 5.59
N LYS A 53 -11.71 5.88 5.60
CA LYS A 53 -10.94 5.58 6.80
C LYS A 53 -10.04 6.74 7.23
N ILE A 54 -9.37 7.41 6.28
CA ILE A 54 -8.61 8.64 6.50
C ILE A 54 -9.50 9.75 7.05
N GLN A 55 -10.70 9.95 6.49
CA GLN A 55 -11.66 10.94 6.97
C GLN A 55 -12.13 10.62 8.39
N SER A 56 -12.34 9.35 8.72
CA SER A 56 -12.68 8.92 10.08
C SER A 56 -11.56 9.23 11.08
N VAL A 57 -10.30 8.92 10.73
CA VAL A 57 -9.13 9.22 11.57
C VAL A 57 -8.92 10.74 11.70
N SER A 58 -9.12 11.49 10.62
CA SER A 58 -8.96 12.95 10.63
C SER A 58 -10.07 13.68 11.40
N LYS A 59 -11.24 13.06 11.60
CA LYS A 59 -12.34 13.61 12.43
C LYS A 59 -12.13 13.35 13.92
N GLY A 60 -11.15 12.54 14.29
CA GLY A 60 -10.76 12.29 15.68
C GLY A 60 -9.93 13.44 16.27
N SER A 61 -8.84 13.10 16.95
CA SER A 61 -7.98 14.08 17.58
C SER A 61 -7.03 14.77 16.60
N VAL A 62 -6.65 16.02 16.88
CA VAL A 62 -5.63 16.77 16.10
C VAL A 62 -4.30 16.01 16.03
N ARG A 63 -3.99 15.24 17.09
CA ARG A 63 -2.79 14.41 17.19
C ARG A 63 -2.78 13.28 16.15
N GLU A 64 -3.91 12.61 15.94
CA GLU A 64 -4.03 11.54 14.93
C GLU A 64 -3.88 12.07 13.50
N LYS A 65 -4.42 13.26 13.24
CA LYS A 65 -4.23 13.94 11.95
C LYS A 65 -2.76 14.27 11.69
N MET A 66 -2.03 14.71 12.71
CA MET A 66 -0.59 14.99 12.60
C MET A 66 0.22 13.72 12.36
N THR A 67 -0.06 12.63 13.07
CA THR A 67 0.68 11.37 12.89
C THR A 67 0.40 10.74 11.53
N LEU A 68 -0.82 10.89 10.99
CA LEU A 68 -1.17 10.45 9.64
C LEU A 68 -0.37 11.23 8.57
N ALA A 69 -0.30 12.55 8.71
CA ALA A 69 0.49 13.40 7.81
C ALA A 69 1.99 13.07 7.88
N LEU A 70 2.52 12.87 9.10
CA LEU A 70 3.90 12.44 9.31
C LEU A 70 4.18 11.09 8.65
N ALA A 71 3.25 10.13 8.76
CA ALA A 71 3.40 8.82 8.14
C ALA A 71 3.45 8.92 6.60
N GLY A 72 2.62 9.77 5.99
CA GLY A 72 2.70 10.08 4.56
C GLY A 72 4.05 10.67 4.15
N ALA A 73 4.52 11.70 4.88
CA ALA A 73 5.81 12.31 4.62
C ALA A 73 6.98 11.33 4.80
N PHE A 74 6.89 10.44 5.80
CA PHE A 74 7.90 9.43 6.07
C PHE A 74 7.99 8.37 4.96
N ILE A 75 6.86 7.93 4.40
CA ILE A 75 6.82 7.03 3.24
C ILE A 75 7.55 7.65 2.05
N PHE A 76 7.29 8.93 1.77
CA PHE A 76 7.95 9.66 0.69
C PHE A 76 9.46 9.78 0.91
N ILE A 77 9.88 10.17 2.12
CA ILE A 77 11.30 10.32 2.46
C ILE A 77 12.03 8.98 2.39
N LEU A 78 11.44 7.90 2.92
CA LEU A 78 12.00 6.55 2.80
C LEU A 78 12.14 6.14 1.33
N SER A 79 11.14 6.44 0.50
CA SER A 79 11.19 6.12 -0.92
C SER A 79 12.30 6.88 -1.67
N ALA A 80 12.73 8.03 -1.16
CA ALA A 80 13.85 8.79 -1.71
C ALA A 80 15.22 8.33 -1.19
N LEU A 81 15.27 7.53 -0.11
CA LEU A 81 16.49 7.06 0.52
C LEU A 81 17.09 5.90 -0.29
N LYS A 82 18.28 6.10 -0.86
CA LYS A 82 19.02 5.04 -1.54
C LYS A 82 19.72 4.16 -0.49
N ILE A 83 19.37 2.89 -0.45
CA ILE A 83 20.02 1.87 0.40
C ILE A 83 20.80 0.92 -0.51
N PRO A 84 22.07 0.58 -0.16
CA PRO A 84 22.82 -0.42 -0.90
C PRO A 84 22.11 -1.78 -0.84
N SER A 85 21.77 -2.34 -2.00
CA SER A 85 21.21 -3.69 -2.08
C SER A 85 22.31 -4.73 -1.94
N VAL A 86 22.00 -5.83 -1.25
CA VAL A 86 22.84 -7.02 -1.12
C VAL A 86 23.24 -7.65 -2.46
N THR A 87 22.58 -7.27 -3.56
CA THR A 87 22.88 -7.74 -4.93
C THR A 87 23.58 -6.70 -5.81
N GLY A 88 24.19 -5.64 -5.24
CA GLY A 88 24.97 -4.66 -6.00
C GLY A 88 24.15 -3.62 -6.79
N SER A 89 22.85 -3.49 -6.47
CA SER A 89 21.97 -2.45 -7.01
C SER A 89 21.69 -1.35 -5.97
N SER A 90 21.17 -0.20 -6.39
CA SER A 90 20.59 0.79 -5.49
C SER A 90 19.09 0.53 -5.38
N SER A 91 18.61 0.13 -4.21
CA SER A 91 17.18 -0.01 -3.92
C SER A 91 16.72 1.13 -3.03
N HIS A 92 15.41 1.37 -3.00
CA HIS A 92 14.81 2.31 -2.05
C HIS A 92 13.70 1.61 -1.28
N PRO A 93 13.60 1.81 0.05
CA PRO A 93 12.50 1.29 0.83
C PRO A 93 11.25 2.12 0.53
N THR A 94 10.19 1.50 0.02
CA THR A 94 8.94 2.21 -0.33
C THR A 94 8.10 2.63 0.88
N GLY A 95 8.48 2.27 2.12
CA GLY A 95 7.75 2.65 3.35
C GLY A 95 6.35 2.03 3.52
N VAL A 96 5.87 1.28 2.52
CA VAL A 96 4.53 0.66 2.48
C VAL A 96 4.31 -0.29 3.65
N GLY A 97 5.30 -1.13 3.98
CA GLY A 97 5.19 -2.09 5.09
C GLY A 97 5.00 -1.41 6.45
N LEU A 98 5.76 -0.34 6.73
CA LEU A 98 5.65 0.40 7.99
C LEU A 98 4.32 1.14 8.08
N SER A 99 3.87 1.77 6.98
CA SER A 99 2.57 2.42 6.91
C SER A 99 1.42 1.44 7.17
N ALA A 100 1.50 0.23 6.60
CA ALA A 100 0.48 -0.79 6.76
C ALA A 100 0.38 -1.31 8.19
N ILE A 101 1.51 -1.37 8.91
CA ILE A 101 1.54 -1.74 10.34
C ILE A 101 0.90 -0.64 11.19
N LEU A 102 1.17 0.64 10.90
CA LEU A 102 0.71 1.76 11.72
C LEU A 102 -0.76 2.15 11.48
N TYR A 103 -1.21 2.16 10.23
CA TYR A 103 -2.55 2.66 9.86
C TYR A 103 -3.43 1.62 9.14
N GLY A 104 -2.89 0.42 8.89
CA GLY A 104 -3.58 -0.63 8.17
C GLY A 104 -3.51 -0.49 6.64
N PRO A 105 -3.79 -1.57 5.91
CA PRO A 105 -3.60 -1.65 4.46
C PRO A 105 -4.44 -0.64 3.66
N PHE A 106 -5.61 -0.26 4.17
CA PHE A 106 -6.53 0.66 3.48
C PHE A 106 -6.06 2.12 3.51
N VAL A 107 -5.35 2.54 4.56
CA VAL A 107 -4.80 3.90 4.62
C VAL A 107 -3.52 3.96 3.79
N THR A 108 -2.71 2.90 3.86
CA THR A 108 -1.50 2.75 3.06
C THR A 108 -1.77 2.68 1.56
N SER A 109 -2.90 2.12 1.11
CA SER A 109 -3.29 2.11 -0.31
C SER A 109 -3.54 3.50 -0.90
N ILE A 110 -3.60 4.55 -0.07
CA ILE A 110 -3.70 5.95 -0.52
C ILE A 110 -2.38 6.68 -0.27
N LEU A 111 -1.72 6.41 0.85
CA LEU A 111 -0.45 7.06 1.15
C LEU A 111 0.71 6.54 0.29
N GLY A 112 0.59 5.34 -0.29
CA GLY A 112 1.61 4.69 -1.12
C GLY A 112 1.30 4.66 -2.62
N THR A 113 0.19 5.26 -3.05
CA THR A 113 -0.08 5.56 -4.48
C THR A 113 0.40 6.94 -4.81
#